data_AF-A0A1J9VEU7-F1
#
_entry.id   AF-A0A1J9VEU7-F1
#
_cell.length_a   1.000
_cell.length_b   1.000
_cell.length_c   1.000
_cell.angle_alpha   90.00
_cell.angle_beta   90.00
_cell.angle_gamma   90.00
#
_symmetry.space_group_name_H-M   'P 1'
#
loop_
_entity.id
_entity.type
_entity.pdbx_description
1 polymer ?
#
loop_
_entity_poly.entity_id
_entity_poly.type
_entity_poly.pdbx_seq_one_letter_code
_entity_poly.pdbx_strand_id
1 'polypeptide(L)'
;MNKVEYKQGFDYRFIKPVRQLRNQTQSDFEQVMGVDRSTIGKLERGEIEFTPLYQSKFKDAVKQIGISNIELISVSRILEMKEQRGYK
;
A
#
# COMPACT_ATOMS: atom_id res chain seq x y z
N MET A 1 23.57 7.42 -10.60
CA MET A 1 22.48 6.66 -9.94
C MET A 1 21.65 7.65 -9.13
N ASN A 2 20.48 8.05 -9.64
CA ASN A 2 19.59 8.95 -8.89
C ASN A 2 18.91 8.14 -7.79
N LYS A 3 19.42 8.29 -6.56
CA LYS A 3 18.78 7.79 -5.34
C LYS A 3 17.57 8.68 -5.10
N VAL A 4 16.42 8.29 -5.64
CA VAL A 4 15.15 8.96 -5.33
C VAL A 4 14.93 8.72 -3.84
N GLU A 5 15.17 9.74 -3.02
CA GLU A 5 14.91 9.70 -1.59
C GLU A 5 13.40 9.48 -1.39
N TYR A 6 13.03 8.28 -0.98
CA TYR A 6 11.68 7.94 -0.54
C TYR A 6 11.39 8.62 0.79
N LYS A 7 11.07 9.91 0.74
CA LYS A 7 10.58 10.71 1.88
C LYS A 7 9.06 10.84 1.91
N GLN A 8 8.32 9.95 1.25
CA GLN A 8 6.88 9.81 1.49
C GLN A 8 6.64 8.51 2.26
N GLY A 9 6.26 8.64 3.53
CA GLY A 9 5.81 7.51 4.32
C GLY A 9 4.56 6.93 3.68
N PHE A 10 4.53 5.62 3.44
CA PHE A 10 3.31 4.94 3.01
C PHE A 10 2.20 5.24 4.01
N ASP A 11 1.01 5.53 3.48
CA ASP A 11 -0.23 5.52 4.25
C ASP A 11 -1.13 4.36 3.80
N TYR A 12 -2.30 4.23 4.43
CA TYR A 12 -3.23 3.14 4.15
C TYR A 12 -3.75 3.09 2.70
N ARG A 13 -3.75 4.23 1.99
CA ARG A 13 -4.26 4.35 0.62
C ARG A 13 -3.41 3.56 -0.39
N PHE A 14 -2.16 3.25 -0.02
CA PHE A 14 -1.25 2.43 -0.84
C PHE A 14 -1.61 0.94 -0.82
N ILE A 15 -2.29 0.43 0.22
CA ILE A 15 -2.51 -1.01 0.43
C ILE A 15 -3.26 -1.62 -0.76
N LYS A 16 -4.40 -1.01 -1.13
CA LYS A 16 -5.27 -1.53 -2.18
C LYS A 16 -4.61 -1.50 -3.57
N PRO A 17 -4.05 -0.37 -4.05
CA PRO A 17 -3.38 -0.32 -5.35
C PRO A 17 -2.22 -1.30 -5.45
N VAL A 18 -1.37 -1.38 -4.41
CA VAL A 18 -0.22 -2.29 -4.38
C VAL A 18 -0.64 -3.75 -4.51
N ARG A 19 -1.65 -4.16 -3.75
CA ARG A 19 -2.24 -5.50 -3.84
C ARG A 19 -2.79 -5.79 -5.24
N GLN A 20 -3.47 -4.81 -5.82
CA GLN A 20 -4.08 -4.94 -7.15
C GLN A 20 -3.05 -5.02 -8.29
N LEU A 21 -1.84 -4.46 -8.14
CA LEU A 21 -0.75 -4.62 -9.12
C LEU A 21 -0.32 -6.08 -9.32
N ARG A 22 -0.67 -6.97 -8.40
CA ARG A 22 -0.42 -8.41 -8.49
C ARG A 22 -1.70 -9.23 -8.53
N ASN A 23 -2.84 -8.60 -8.83
CA ASN A 23 -4.16 -9.24 -8.89
C ASN A 23 -4.54 -10.01 -7.62
N GLN A 24 -4.00 -9.62 -6.46
CA GLN A 24 -4.27 -10.31 -5.20
C GLN A 24 -5.61 -9.86 -4.61
N THR A 25 -6.37 -10.77 -4.04
CA THR A 25 -7.53 -10.47 -3.19
C THR A 25 -7.07 -10.07 -1.78
N GLN A 26 -7.96 -9.54 -0.94
CA GLN A 26 -7.62 -9.26 0.47
C GLN A 26 -7.20 -10.54 1.20
N SER A 27 -7.78 -11.70 0.86
CA SER A 27 -7.41 -12.99 1.44
C SER A 27 -6.02 -13.46 0.98
N ASP A 28 -5.65 -13.21 -0.28
CA ASP A 28 -4.29 -13.50 -0.75
C ASP A 28 -3.27 -12.61 -0.05
N PHE A 29 -3.63 -11.34 0.16
CA PHE A 29 -2.76 -10.35 0.80
C PHE A 29 -2.62 -10.54 2.31
N GLU A 30 -3.59 -11.20 2.96
CA GLU A 30 -3.49 -11.62 4.36
C GLU A 30 -2.29 -12.54 4.59
N GLN A 31 -2.07 -13.52 3.70
CA GLN A 31 -0.92 -14.42 3.78
C GLN A 31 0.41 -13.70 3.57
N VAL A 32 0.43 -12.65 2.76
CA VAL A 32 1.62 -11.86 2.46
C VAL A 32 1.95 -10.87 3.59
N MET A 33 0.95 -10.12 4.06
CA MET A 33 1.14 -9.08 5.06
C MET A 33 1.16 -9.63 6.50
N GLY A 34 0.66 -10.86 6.69
CA GLY A 34 0.50 -11.47 8.01
C GLY A 34 -0.47 -10.68 8.88
N VAL A 35 -1.56 -10.20 8.29
CA VAL A 35 -2.63 -9.42 8.94
C VAL A 35 -3.96 -9.98 8.48
N ASP A 36 -4.88 -10.17 9.43
CA ASP A 36 -6.21 -10.71 9.13
C ASP A 36 -6.92 -9.95 7.99
N ARG A 37 -7.59 -10.69 7.10
CA ARG A 37 -8.32 -10.12 5.95
C ARG A 37 -9.25 -8.97 6.34
N SER A 38 -9.97 -9.10 7.47
CA SER A 38 -10.89 -8.06 7.95
C SER A 38 -10.14 -6.80 8.37
N THR A 39 -8.97 -6.94 8.97
CA THR A 39 -8.08 -5.84 9.34
C THR A 39 -7.52 -5.15 8.11
N ILE A 40 -7.08 -5.90 7.08
CA ILE A 40 -6.68 -5.34 5.78
C ILE A 40 -7.82 -4.51 5.19
N GLY A 41 -9.05 -5.04 5.19
CA GLY A 41 -10.22 -4.30 4.72
C GLY A 41 -10.48 -3.00 5.48
N LYS A 42 -10.34 -3.02 6.82
CA LYS A 42 -10.48 -1.83 7.67
C LYS A 42 -9.38 -0.80 7.37
N LEU A 43 -8.13 -1.25 7.20
CA LEU A 43 -7.01 -0.38 6.80
C LEU A 43 -7.27 0.25 5.44
N GLU A 44 -7.64 -0.53 4.43
CA GLU A 44 -7.93 -0.03 3.06
C GLU A 44 -9.04 1.04 3.05
N ARG A 45 -9.98 0.98 4.00
CA ARG A 45 -11.06 1.97 4.16
C ARG A 45 -10.71 3.13 5.10
N GLY A 46 -9.54 3.10 5.75
CA GLY A 46 -9.14 4.09 6.75
C GLY A 46 -9.97 4.04 8.04
N GLU A 47 -10.64 2.92 8.33
CA GLU A 47 -11.46 2.74 9.54
C GLU A 47 -10.62 2.51 10.81
N ILE A 48 -9.38 2.04 10.63
CA ILE A 48 -8.41 1.89 11.71
C ILE A 48 -7.10 2.58 11.33
N GLU A 49 -6.37 3.02 12.34
CA GLU A 49 -5.13 3.77 12.16
C GLU A 49 -4.05 2.90 11.49
N PHE A 50 -3.38 3.48 10.50
CA PHE A 50 -2.20 2.88 9.88
C PHE A 50 -0.96 3.11 10.75
N THR A 51 -0.93 2.41 11.88
CA THR A 51 0.14 2.49 12.88
C THR A 51 1.51 2.06 12.31
N PRO A 52 2.63 2.39 12.99
CA PRO A 52 3.97 1.94 12.60
C PRO A 52 4.09 0.41 12.42
N LEU A 53 3.33 -0.37 13.19
CA LEU A 53 3.25 -1.83 13.04
C LEU A 53 2.74 -2.22 11.65
N TYR A 54 1.61 -1.63 11.22
CA TYR A 54 1.03 -1.91 9.91
C TYR A 54 1.91 -1.35 8.78
N GLN A 55 2.56 -0.22 8.99
CA GLN A 55 3.52 0.32 8.04
C GLN A 55 4.70 -0.65 7.83
N SER A 56 5.25 -1.24 8.91
CA SER A 56 6.33 -2.22 8.79
C SER A 56 5.87 -3.47 8.04
N LYS A 57 4.72 -4.05 8.44
CA LYS A 57 4.17 -5.23 7.77
C LYS A 57 3.88 -4.99 6.29
N PHE A 58 3.36 -3.81 5.95
CA PHE A 58 3.12 -3.44 4.56
C PHE A 58 4.43 -3.30 3.76
N LYS A 59 5.48 -2.70 4.35
CA LYS A 59 6.81 -2.62 3.71
C LYS A 59 7.38 -4.01 3.40
N ASP A 60 7.20 -4.96 4.31
CA ASP A 60 7.68 -6.32 4.08
C ASP A 60 6.83 -7.05 3.03
N ALA A 61 5.50 -6.85 3.06
CA ALA A 61 4.61 -7.37 2.02
C ALA A 61 5.00 -6.87 0.62
N VAL A 62 5.23 -5.57 0.46
CA VAL A 62 5.68 -4.92 -0.79
C VAL A 62 6.94 -5.59 -1.35
N LYS A 63 7.93 -5.89 -0.48
CA LYS A 63 9.14 -6.60 -0.87
C LYS A 63 8.84 -8.03 -1.29
N GLN A 64 8.00 -8.75 -0.53
CA GLN A 64 7.66 -10.15 -0.79
C GLN A 64 6.95 -10.36 -2.13
N ILE A 65 6.03 -9.46 -2.51
CA ILE A 65 5.33 -9.53 -3.81
C ILE A 65 6.11 -8.86 -4.96
N GLY A 66 7.34 -8.42 -4.68
CA GLY A 66 8.28 -7.91 -5.68
C GLY A 66 7.78 -6.65 -6.40
N ILE A 67 7.19 -5.70 -5.67
CA ILE A 67 6.88 -4.39 -6.27
C ILE A 67 8.15 -3.56 -6.37
N SER A 68 8.44 -3.08 -7.58
CA SER A 68 9.56 -2.20 -7.84
C SER A 68 9.30 -0.77 -7.35
N ASN A 69 10.37 -0.01 -7.13
CA ASN A 69 10.27 1.41 -6.80
C ASN A 69 9.58 2.22 -7.91
N ILE A 70 9.66 1.81 -9.17
CA ILE A 70 8.99 2.54 -10.26
C ILE A 70 7.47 2.37 -10.13
N GLU A 71 7.00 1.15 -9.87
CA GLU A 71 5.59 0.86 -9.64
C GLU A 71 5.03 1.63 -8.43
N LEU A 72 5.78 1.71 -7.33
CA LEU A 72 5.37 2.48 -6.14
C LEU A 72 5.24 3.98 -6.43
N ILE A 73 6.17 4.57 -7.20
CA ILE A 73 6.09 5.98 -7.63
C ILE A 73 4.84 6.19 -8.49
N SER A 74 4.54 5.25 -9.40
CA SER A 74 3.34 5.31 -10.23
C SER A 74 2.06 5.26 -9.39
N VAL A 75 2.00 4.39 -8.37
CA VAL A 75 0.87 4.35 -7.42
C VAL A 75 0.72 5.67 -6.69
N SER A 76 1.81 6.23 -6.16
CA SER A 76 1.79 7.52 -5.46
C SER A 76 1.21 8.63 -6.33
N ARG A 77 1.68 8.73 -7.57
CA ARG A 77 1.20 9.74 -8.53
C ARG A 77 -0.28 9.58 -8.86
N ILE A 78 -0.77 8.34 -8.97
CA ILE A 78 -2.20 8.07 -9.17
C ILE A 78 -3.02 8.54 -7.97
N LEU A 79 -2.55 8.29 -6.74
CA LEU A 79 -3.22 8.73 -5.52
C LEU A 79 -3.26 10.26 -5.42
N GLU A 80 -2.14 10.93 -5.68
CA GLU A 80 -2.05 12.40 -5.72
C GLU A 80 -3.03 13.00 -6.74
N MET A 81 -3.11 12.44 -7.95
CA MET A 81 -4.05 12.90 -8.99
C MET A 81 -5.51 12.68 -8.60
N LYS A 82 -5.83 11.60 -7.88
CA LYS A 82 -7.19 11.33 -7.39
C LYS A 82 -7.58 12.33 -6.30
N GLU A 83 -6.67 12.59 -5.37
CA GLU A 83 -6.86 13.56 -4.29
C GLU A 83 -7.11 14.97 -4.83
N GLN A 84 -6.31 15.42 -5.81
CA GLN A 84 -6.52 16.72 -6.49
C GLN A 84 -7.89 16.87 -7.15
N ARG A 85 -8.49 15.76 -7.60
CA ARG A 85 -9.81 15.73 -8.23
C ARG A 85 -10.95 15.51 -7.24
N GLY A 86 -10.65 15.40 -5.94
CA GLY A 86 -11.65 15.14 -4.89
C GLY A 86 -12.15 13.69 -4.85
N TYR A 87 -11.47 12.76 -5.52
CA TYR A 87 -11.78 11.34 -5.40
C TYR A 87 -11.19 10.78 -4.11
N LYS A 88 -12.03 10.11 -3.31
CA LYS A 88 -11.62 9.30 -2.16
C LYS A 88 -11.26 7.88 -2.60
#